data_AF-A0A418VA99-F1
#
_entry.id   AF-A0A418VA99-F1
#
_cell.length_a   1.000
_cell.length_b   1.000
_cell.length_c   1.000
_cell.angle_alpha   90.00
_cell.angle_beta   90.00
_cell.angle_gamma   90.00
#
_symmetry.space_group_name_H-M   'P 1'
#
loop_
_entity.id
_entity.type
_entity.pdbx_description
1 polymer ?
#
loop_
_entity_poly.entity_id
_entity_poly.type
_entity_poly.pdbx_seq_one_letter_code
_entity_poly.pdbx_strand_id
1 'polypeptide(L)'
;MTNTAGKPVIAIHGGAGTISKASLTPEADAAARAGLRNALEAGYAVLAGGGTALDAVTAAVVELESHPSFNSGYGAAFNQGGSHELDAAIMDGQTSLAGAVAGAKRIKHPILAARALAQQADPLLLIGEAADTWAQERGLEVVENSFFSTDSRRELLERMLERQRQGTAAQATEQEKHGTVGAVALDAHGHLAAATSTGGYTAKPVGRVGDSPIIGAGTWADDRTCAVSGTGKGELFIRTALAHSIHARMLYAGQTLAQAAQAQIDETGRLGGGGAGLCAVDRHGNVALPYDTEGMYRGWMNADGVYVAIHEE
;
A
#
# COMPACT_ATOMS: atom_id res chain seq x y z
N MET A 1 16.37 -8.22 32.10
CA MET A 1 15.56 -7.45 31.14
C MET A 1 14.49 -8.39 30.63
N THR A 2 13.26 -8.27 31.13
CA THR A 2 12.15 -9.11 30.72
C THR A 2 11.81 -8.77 29.28
N ASN A 3 12.13 -9.70 28.37
CA ASN A 3 11.67 -9.68 27.00
C ASN A 3 10.15 -9.82 27.02
N THR A 4 9.41 -8.72 27.03
CA THR A 4 7.99 -8.74 26.70
C THR A 4 7.93 -8.92 25.20
N ALA A 5 7.90 -10.19 24.76
CA ALA A 5 7.62 -10.54 23.38
C ALA A 5 6.37 -9.76 22.94
N GLY A 6 6.52 -8.91 21.92
CA GLY A 6 5.40 -8.17 21.34
C GLY A 6 4.37 -9.17 20.82
N LYS A 7 3.08 -8.92 21.06
CA LYS A 7 2.03 -9.72 20.43
C LYS A 7 2.10 -9.47 18.92
N PRO A 8 2.33 -10.50 18.08
CA PRO A 8 2.42 -10.29 16.65
C PRO A 8 1.12 -9.70 16.10
N VAL A 9 1.24 -8.73 15.22
CA VAL A 9 0.09 -8.05 14.61
C VAL A 9 0.44 -7.66 13.18
N ILE A 10 -0.53 -7.80 12.28
CA ILE A 10 -0.46 -7.29 10.92
C ILE A 10 -1.67 -6.37 10.68
N ALA A 11 -1.44 -5.28 9.97
CA ALA A 11 -2.49 -4.39 9.50
C ALA A 11 -2.32 -4.11 8.01
N ILE A 12 -3.42 -4.03 7.29
CA ILE A 12 -3.42 -3.83 5.83
C ILE A 12 -4.39 -2.73 5.41
N HIS A 13 -4.17 -2.21 4.20
CA HIS A 13 -5.19 -1.49 3.45
C HIS A 13 -5.25 -1.97 1.99
N GLY A 14 -6.43 -1.85 1.39
CA GLY A 14 -6.70 -2.10 -0.04
C GLY A 14 -6.99 -0.82 -0.83
N GLY A 15 -6.84 0.34 -0.20
CA GLY A 15 -6.99 1.66 -0.82
C GLY A 15 -8.05 2.53 -0.13
N ALA A 16 -7.74 3.82 -0.03
CA ALA A 16 -8.65 4.87 0.44
C ALA A 16 -9.33 5.56 -0.76
N GLY A 17 -10.61 5.90 -0.64
CA GLY A 17 -11.33 6.58 -1.70
C GLY A 17 -12.80 6.85 -1.39
N THR A 18 -13.51 7.48 -2.33
CA THR A 18 -14.96 7.69 -2.28
C THR A 18 -15.71 6.39 -2.54
N ILE A 19 -15.48 5.37 -1.72
CA ILE A 19 -16.14 4.06 -1.86
C ILE A 19 -17.55 4.21 -1.31
N SER A 20 -18.50 4.71 -2.10
CA SER A 20 -19.84 4.92 -1.57
C SER A 20 -20.56 3.59 -1.30
N LYS A 21 -21.23 3.47 -0.15
CA LYS A 21 -22.09 2.30 0.15
C LYS A 21 -23.14 2.09 -0.95
N ALA A 22 -23.56 3.15 -1.64
CA ALA A 22 -24.55 3.10 -2.70
C ALA A 22 -23.99 2.59 -4.05
N SER A 23 -22.67 2.67 -4.28
CA SER A 23 -22.03 2.27 -5.54
C SER A 23 -21.40 0.87 -5.50
N LEU A 24 -21.30 0.26 -4.31
CA LEU A 24 -20.84 -1.12 -4.11
C LEU A 24 -22.02 -2.09 -4.22
N THR A 25 -21.93 -3.06 -5.12
CA THR A 25 -22.83 -4.21 -5.08
C THR A 25 -22.48 -5.10 -3.89
N PRO A 26 -23.45 -5.83 -3.31
CA PRO A 26 -23.18 -6.77 -2.21
C PRO A 26 -22.10 -7.80 -2.56
N GLU A 27 -22.04 -8.24 -3.82
CA GLU A 27 -21.06 -9.21 -4.30
C GLU A 27 -19.64 -8.61 -4.36
N ALA A 28 -19.51 -7.36 -4.81
CA ALA A 28 -18.23 -6.66 -4.86
C ALA A 28 -17.71 -6.34 -3.46
N ASP A 29 -18.59 -5.94 -2.54
CA ASP A 29 -18.26 -5.73 -1.12
C ASP A 29 -17.78 -7.05 -0.47
N ALA A 30 -18.53 -8.14 -0.65
CA ALA A 30 -18.17 -9.45 -0.13
C ALA A 30 -16.83 -9.95 -0.70
N ALA A 31 -16.59 -9.80 -2.01
CA ALA A 31 -15.34 -10.17 -2.64
C ALA A 31 -14.16 -9.35 -2.11
N ALA A 32 -14.30 -8.02 -1.98
CA ALA A 32 -13.25 -7.17 -1.44
C ALA A 32 -12.94 -7.51 0.03
N ARG A 33 -13.96 -7.76 0.86
CA ARG A 33 -13.78 -8.19 2.26
C ARG A 33 -13.10 -9.55 2.37
N ALA A 34 -13.45 -10.50 1.51
CA ALA A 34 -12.78 -11.78 1.42
C ALA A 34 -11.31 -11.61 1.03
N GLY A 35 -11.01 -10.78 0.02
CA GLY A 35 -9.64 -10.46 -0.38
C GLY A 35 -8.81 -9.84 0.76
N LEU A 36 -9.38 -8.89 1.52
CA LEU A 36 -8.73 -8.33 2.72
C LEU A 36 -8.46 -9.40 3.78
N ARG A 37 -9.44 -10.28 4.04
CA ARG A 37 -9.28 -11.37 5.00
C ARG A 37 -8.18 -12.34 4.57
N ASN A 38 -8.17 -12.76 3.31
CA ASN A 38 -7.15 -13.70 2.79
C ASN A 38 -5.74 -13.11 2.92
N ALA A 39 -5.56 -11.82 2.61
CA ALA A 39 -4.29 -11.13 2.76
C ALA A 39 -3.83 -11.06 4.23
N LEU A 40 -4.76 -10.77 5.16
CA LEU A 40 -4.49 -10.80 6.60
C LEU A 40 -4.11 -12.20 7.08
N GLU A 41 -4.84 -13.23 6.65
CA GLU A 41 -4.58 -14.62 7.02
C GLU A 41 -3.23 -15.11 6.47
N ALA A 42 -2.88 -14.77 5.23
CA ALA A 42 -1.59 -15.11 4.64
C ALA A 42 -0.42 -14.48 5.40
N GLY A 43 -0.49 -13.18 5.69
CA GLY A 43 0.55 -12.50 6.46
C GLY A 43 0.60 -12.95 7.93
N TYR A 44 -0.56 -13.15 8.57
CA TYR A 44 -0.61 -13.59 9.97
C TYR A 44 -0.17 -15.05 10.14
N ALA A 45 -0.39 -15.92 9.15
CA ALA A 45 0.13 -17.29 9.18
C ALA A 45 1.66 -17.31 9.28
N VAL A 46 2.35 -16.39 8.59
CA VAL A 46 3.80 -16.21 8.73
C VAL A 46 4.18 -15.81 10.15
N LEU A 47 3.50 -14.81 10.72
CA LEU A 47 3.77 -14.34 12.09
C LEU A 47 3.49 -15.42 13.14
N ALA A 48 2.37 -16.13 13.02
CA ALA A 48 1.98 -17.22 13.91
C ALA A 48 2.96 -18.41 13.84
N GLY A 49 3.59 -18.63 12.68
CA GLY A 49 4.67 -19.59 12.49
C GLY A 49 6.04 -19.15 13.01
N GLY A 50 6.16 -17.93 13.57
CA GLY A 50 7.43 -17.37 14.02
C GLY A 50 8.30 -16.80 12.90
N GLY A 51 7.72 -16.51 11.73
CA GLY A 51 8.39 -15.81 10.65
C GLY A 51 8.56 -14.31 10.93
N THR A 52 9.30 -13.63 10.05
CA THR A 52 9.65 -12.21 10.22
C THR A 52 8.51 -11.28 9.79
N ALA A 53 8.50 -10.06 10.32
CA ALA A 53 7.57 -9.02 9.89
C ALA A 53 7.70 -8.73 8.38
N LEU A 54 8.93 -8.76 7.85
CA LEU A 54 9.21 -8.53 6.44
C LEU A 54 8.58 -9.60 5.54
N ASP A 55 8.60 -10.86 5.97
CA ASP A 55 7.96 -11.97 5.26
C ASP A 55 6.44 -11.87 5.34
N ALA A 56 5.90 -11.49 6.49
CA ALA A 56 4.46 -11.33 6.70
C ALA A 56 3.84 -10.23 5.81
N VAL A 57 4.46 -9.04 5.75
CA VAL A 57 3.97 -7.97 4.86
C VAL A 57 4.12 -8.33 3.38
N THR A 58 5.17 -9.10 3.04
CA THR A 58 5.37 -9.62 1.68
C THR A 58 4.22 -10.56 1.29
N ALA A 59 3.91 -11.54 2.12
CA ALA A 59 2.83 -12.50 1.88
C ALA A 59 1.46 -11.81 1.73
N ALA A 60 1.16 -10.86 2.62
CA ALA A 60 -0.10 -10.11 2.56
C ALA A 60 -0.23 -9.28 1.28
N VAL A 61 0.84 -8.58 0.85
CA VAL A 61 0.78 -7.76 -0.38
C VAL A 61 0.75 -8.61 -1.64
N VAL A 62 1.37 -9.79 -1.67
CA VAL A 62 1.22 -10.74 -2.80
C VAL A 62 -0.24 -11.17 -2.98
N GLU A 63 -0.96 -11.45 -1.90
CA GLU A 63 -2.40 -11.75 -1.97
C GLU A 63 -3.20 -10.56 -2.51
N LEU A 64 -2.89 -9.33 -2.07
CA LEU A 64 -3.55 -8.12 -2.55
C LEU A 64 -3.23 -7.83 -4.03
N GLU A 65 -1.99 -8.05 -4.48
CA GLU A 65 -1.58 -7.94 -5.88
C GLU A 65 -2.21 -9.02 -6.79
N SER A 66 -2.65 -10.13 -6.21
CA SER A 66 -3.30 -11.22 -6.96
C SER A 66 -4.81 -10.98 -7.12
N HIS A 67 -5.39 -10.02 -6.40
CA HIS A 67 -6.82 -9.90 -6.25
C HIS A 67 -7.39 -8.71 -7.06
N PRO A 68 -8.32 -8.95 -8.01
CA PRO A 68 -8.72 -7.95 -9.02
C PRO A 68 -9.46 -6.73 -8.46
N SER A 69 -9.98 -6.81 -7.24
CA SER A 69 -10.65 -5.67 -6.60
C SER A 69 -9.69 -4.54 -6.20
N PHE A 70 -8.39 -4.84 -6.05
CA PHE A 70 -7.41 -3.86 -5.58
C PHE A 70 -6.57 -3.32 -6.73
N ASN A 71 -6.06 -2.10 -6.56
CA ASN A 71 -5.31 -1.40 -7.61
C ASN A 71 -3.81 -1.66 -7.46
N SER A 72 -3.39 -2.90 -7.66
CA SER A 72 -2.01 -3.36 -7.57
C SER A 72 -1.89 -4.71 -8.26
N GLY A 73 -0.81 -4.97 -9.00
CA GLY A 73 -0.68 -6.23 -9.74
C GLY A 73 -1.89 -6.49 -10.64
N TYR A 74 -2.51 -7.67 -10.51
CA TYR A 74 -3.73 -8.02 -11.23
C TYR A 74 -4.90 -7.12 -10.81
N GLY A 75 -5.42 -6.31 -11.74
CA GLY A 75 -6.40 -5.28 -11.44
C GLY A 75 -5.81 -3.87 -11.27
N ALA A 76 -4.54 -3.67 -11.62
CA ALA A 76 -3.92 -2.35 -11.64
C ALA A 76 -4.60 -1.36 -12.60
N ALA A 77 -4.56 -0.07 -12.24
CA ALA A 77 -5.05 1.03 -13.05
C ALA A 77 -4.24 1.16 -14.35
N PHE A 78 -4.91 1.68 -15.38
CA PHE A 78 -4.27 2.04 -16.64
C PHE A 78 -3.73 3.46 -16.59
N ASN A 79 -2.58 3.70 -17.21
CA ASN A 79 -2.15 5.04 -17.58
C ASN A 79 -2.91 5.56 -18.81
N GLN A 80 -2.73 6.83 -19.14
CA GLN A 80 -3.38 7.46 -20.30
C GLN A 80 -3.01 6.82 -21.65
N GLY A 81 -1.91 6.06 -21.71
CA GLY A 81 -1.49 5.30 -22.88
C GLY A 81 -2.12 3.91 -22.98
N GLY A 82 -3.02 3.53 -22.07
CA GLY A 82 -3.67 2.22 -22.08
C GLY A 82 -2.76 1.06 -21.65
N SER A 83 -1.70 1.34 -20.90
CA SER A 83 -0.78 0.34 -20.32
C SER A 83 -0.74 0.44 -18.80
N HIS A 84 -0.22 -0.61 -18.15
CA HIS A 84 0.00 -0.63 -16.71
C HIS A 84 1.45 -0.29 -16.38
N GLU A 85 1.64 0.52 -15.33
CA GLU A 85 2.94 0.88 -14.76
C GLU A 85 2.83 0.72 -13.25
N LEU A 86 3.58 -0.22 -12.70
CA LEU A 86 3.44 -0.69 -11.32
C LEU A 86 4.58 -0.16 -10.45
N ASP A 87 4.21 0.28 -9.26
CA ASP A 87 5.13 0.79 -8.26
C ASP A 87 4.99 -0.03 -6.98
N ALA A 88 6.10 -0.38 -6.32
CA ALA A 88 6.09 -1.01 -5.01
C ALA A 88 7.35 -0.68 -4.20
N ALA A 89 7.22 -0.66 -2.87
CA ALA A 89 8.36 -0.63 -1.96
C ALA A 89 8.12 -1.48 -0.72
N ILE A 90 9.22 -1.88 -0.10
CA ILE A 90 9.24 -2.57 1.18
C ILE A 90 10.42 -2.07 2.02
N MET A 91 10.24 -2.02 3.33
CA MET A 91 11.26 -1.59 4.28
C MET A 91 11.27 -2.46 5.54
N ASP A 92 12.47 -2.83 5.96
CA ASP A 92 12.75 -3.52 7.22
C ASP A 92 13.08 -2.50 8.31
N GLY A 93 12.30 -2.51 9.40
CA GLY A 93 12.47 -1.62 10.54
C GLY A 93 13.66 -1.96 11.42
N GLN A 94 14.21 -3.18 11.33
CA GLN A 94 15.38 -3.60 12.11
C GLN A 94 16.67 -3.06 11.49
N THR A 95 16.82 -3.19 10.17
CA THR A 95 18.07 -2.91 9.45
C THR A 95 18.04 -1.60 8.68
N SER A 96 16.86 -0.97 8.56
CA SER A 96 16.60 0.15 7.65
C SER A 96 16.83 -0.18 6.16
N LEU A 97 17.04 -1.45 5.81
CA LEU A 97 17.13 -1.87 4.43
C LEU A 97 15.77 -1.75 3.77
N ALA A 98 15.79 -1.22 2.55
CA ALA A 98 14.60 -1.01 1.76
C ALA A 98 14.87 -1.38 0.31
N GLY A 99 13.80 -1.69 -0.41
CA GLY A 99 13.85 -1.97 -1.84
C GLY A 99 12.58 -1.48 -2.51
N ALA A 100 12.70 -1.03 -3.76
CA ALA A 100 11.60 -0.43 -4.47
C ALA A 100 11.70 -0.61 -5.99
N VAL A 101 10.56 -0.71 -6.65
CA VAL A 101 10.43 -0.62 -8.10
C VAL A 101 9.41 0.45 -8.46
N ALA A 102 9.65 1.19 -9.55
CA ALA A 102 8.68 2.17 -10.05
C ALA A 102 8.52 2.07 -11.57
N GLY A 103 7.30 2.20 -12.06
CA GLY A 103 7.00 2.12 -13.49
C GLY A 103 7.32 0.77 -14.14
N ALA A 104 7.42 -0.31 -13.35
CA ALA A 104 7.62 -1.66 -13.87
C ALA A 104 6.39 -2.10 -14.68
N LYS A 105 6.58 -2.83 -15.78
CA LYS A 105 5.48 -3.15 -16.70
C LYS A 105 5.17 -4.63 -16.79
N ARG A 106 6.06 -5.50 -16.29
CA ARG A 106 6.00 -6.93 -16.55
C ARG A 106 6.18 -7.78 -15.30
N ILE A 107 6.71 -7.26 -14.20
CA ILE A 107 6.84 -8.02 -12.95
C ILE A 107 5.44 -8.37 -12.41
N LYS A 108 5.12 -9.66 -12.32
CA LYS A 108 3.78 -10.11 -11.88
C LYS A 108 3.44 -9.64 -10.46
N HIS A 109 4.42 -9.73 -9.57
CA HIS A 109 4.34 -9.28 -8.19
C HIS A 109 5.44 -8.25 -7.90
N PRO A 110 5.20 -6.95 -8.15
CA PRO A 110 6.16 -5.88 -7.90
C PRO A 110 6.75 -5.91 -6.48
N ILE A 111 5.97 -6.30 -5.47
CA ILE A 111 6.47 -6.38 -4.09
C ILE A 111 7.59 -7.43 -3.91
N LEU A 112 7.60 -8.51 -4.69
CA LEU A 112 8.67 -9.51 -4.64
C LEU A 112 9.99 -8.96 -5.22
N ALA A 113 9.91 -8.11 -6.23
CA ALA A 113 11.10 -7.43 -6.75
C ALA A 113 11.62 -6.39 -5.75
N ALA A 114 10.73 -5.62 -5.12
CA ALA A 114 11.09 -4.72 -4.03
C ALA A 114 11.75 -5.50 -2.87
N ARG A 115 11.23 -6.67 -2.49
CA ARG A 115 11.82 -7.53 -1.45
C ARG A 115 13.20 -8.03 -1.83
N ALA A 116 13.39 -8.47 -3.07
CA ALA A 116 14.70 -8.91 -3.55
C ALA A 116 15.73 -7.77 -3.55
N LEU A 117 15.32 -6.54 -3.88
CA LEU A 117 16.19 -5.34 -3.79
C LEU A 117 16.58 -5.03 -2.35
N ALA A 118 15.62 -5.08 -1.41
CA ALA A 118 15.89 -4.85 0.01
C ALA A 118 16.95 -5.81 0.57
N GLN A 119 16.98 -7.07 0.10
CA GLN A 119 17.99 -8.05 0.48
C GLN A 119 19.38 -7.76 -0.11
N GLN A 120 19.47 -7.06 -1.23
CA GLN A 120 20.74 -6.69 -1.88
C GLN A 120 21.31 -5.36 -1.38
N ALA A 121 20.48 -4.52 -0.74
CA ALA A 121 20.79 -3.18 -0.24
C ALA A 121 21.15 -2.13 -1.31
N ASP A 122 21.82 -2.52 -2.39
CA ASP A 122 22.21 -1.66 -3.51
C ASP A 122 21.97 -2.37 -4.87
N PRO A 123 21.21 -1.76 -5.81
CA PRO A 123 20.46 -0.51 -5.67
C PRO A 123 19.20 -0.67 -4.80
N LEU A 124 18.80 0.41 -4.14
CA LEU A 124 17.52 0.47 -3.41
C LEU A 124 16.33 0.50 -4.37
N LEU A 125 16.41 1.31 -5.44
CA LEU A 125 15.28 1.58 -6.33
C LEU A 125 15.66 1.37 -7.80
N LEU A 126 14.87 0.56 -8.52
CA LEU A 126 14.95 0.40 -9.97
C LEU A 126 13.67 0.90 -10.64
N ILE A 127 13.78 1.37 -11.88
CA ILE A 127 12.63 1.92 -12.61
C ILE A 127 12.44 1.31 -13.99
N GLY A 128 11.20 1.32 -14.47
CA GLY A 128 10.84 1.00 -15.84
C GLY A 128 11.25 -0.42 -16.27
N GLU A 129 11.60 -0.54 -17.55
CA GLU A 129 12.01 -1.80 -18.17
C GLU A 129 13.31 -2.37 -17.58
N ALA A 130 14.14 -1.52 -16.96
CA ALA A 130 15.34 -1.97 -16.25
C ALA A 130 14.98 -2.79 -15.01
N ALA A 131 13.91 -2.43 -14.29
CA ALA A 131 13.37 -3.22 -13.19
C ALA A 131 12.83 -4.57 -13.70
N ASP A 132 12.10 -4.58 -14.82
CA ASP A 132 11.55 -5.80 -15.42
C ASP A 132 12.69 -6.77 -15.83
N THR A 133 13.74 -6.25 -16.47
CA THR A 133 14.91 -7.03 -16.91
C THR A 133 15.65 -7.61 -15.71
N TRP A 134 15.91 -6.77 -14.70
CA TRP A 134 16.58 -7.19 -13.48
C TRP A 134 15.82 -8.28 -12.72
N ALA A 135 14.48 -8.17 -12.68
CA ALA A 135 13.60 -9.15 -12.04
C ALA A 135 13.65 -10.49 -12.79
N GLN A 136 13.58 -10.44 -14.12
CA GLN A 136 13.68 -11.63 -14.97
C GLN A 136 15.02 -12.35 -14.81
N GLU A 137 16.15 -11.62 -14.78
CA GLU A 137 17.49 -12.18 -14.57
C GLU A 137 17.64 -12.89 -13.21
N ARG A 138 16.83 -12.50 -12.21
CA ARG A 138 16.79 -13.10 -10.88
C ARG A 138 15.75 -14.21 -10.74
N GLY A 139 15.11 -14.61 -11.83
CA GLY A 139 14.11 -15.67 -11.85
C GLY A 139 12.76 -15.28 -11.25
N LEU A 140 12.47 -13.98 -11.10
CA LEU A 140 11.12 -13.53 -10.75
C LEU A 140 10.20 -13.66 -11.97
N GLU A 141 8.94 -14.00 -11.71
CA GLU A 141 7.95 -14.19 -12.77
C GLU A 141 7.62 -12.84 -13.44
N VAL A 142 7.86 -12.78 -14.75
CA VAL A 142 7.45 -11.67 -15.61
C VAL A 142 6.34 -12.13 -16.55
N VAL A 143 5.37 -11.25 -16.77
CA VAL A 143 4.17 -11.47 -17.57
C VAL A 143 4.04 -10.39 -18.64
N GLU A 144 3.17 -10.63 -19.62
CA GLU A 144 2.75 -9.59 -20.55
C GLU A 144 1.93 -8.52 -19.83
N ASN A 145 2.05 -7.26 -20.23
CA ASN A 145 1.38 -6.14 -19.55
C ASN A 145 -0.15 -6.31 -19.50
N SER A 146 -0.73 -6.96 -20.52
CA SER A 146 -2.16 -7.26 -20.58
C SER A 146 -2.66 -8.22 -19.49
N PHE A 147 -1.76 -8.95 -18.81
CA PHE A 147 -2.09 -9.79 -17.67
C PHE A 147 -2.81 -8.98 -16.58
N PHE A 148 -2.36 -7.75 -16.31
CA PHE A 148 -2.89 -6.92 -15.21
C PHE A 148 -4.29 -6.35 -15.49
N SER A 149 -4.77 -6.47 -16.73
CA SER A 149 -5.99 -5.82 -17.18
C SER A 149 -7.25 -6.56 -16.73
N THR A 150 -8.25 -5.80 -16.30
CA THR A 150 -9.63 -6.26 -16.10
C THR A 150 -10.60 -5.38 -16.88
N ASP A 151 -11.80 -5.91 -17.16
CA ASP A 151 -12.82 -5.16 -17.89
C ASP A 151 -13.27 -3.92 -17.12
N SER A 152 -13.43 -4.03 -15.79
CA SER A 152 -13.79 -2.90 -14.92
C SER A 152 -12.75 -1.76 -14.97
N ARG A 153 -11.45 -2.08 -15.05
CA ARG A 153 -10.38 -1.08 -15.17
C ARG A 153 -10.33 -0.45 -16.57
N ARG A 154 -10.62 -1.21 -17.62
CA ARG A 154 -10.73 -0.69 -19.00
C ARG A 154 -11.87 0.32 -19.12
N GLU A 155 -13.05 -0.03 -18.63
CA GLU A 155 -14.20 0.87 -18.62
C GLU A 155 -13.92 2.14 -17.79
N LEU A 156 -13.20 2.02 -16.67
CA LEU A 156 -12.81 3.17 -15.86
C LEU A 156 -11.84 4.10 -16.61
N LEU A 157 -10.87 3.55 -17.35
CA LEU A 157 -9.99 4.33 -18.22
C LEU A 157 -10.80 5.11 -19.27
N GLU A 158 -11.70 4.45 -19.98
CA GLU A 158 -12.52 5.08 -21.02
C GLU A 158 -13.35 6.24 -20.46
N ARG A 159 -13.99 6.05 -19.30
CA ARG A 159 -14.74 7.10 -18.60
C ARG A 159 -13.83 8.27 -18.20
N MET A 160 -12.62 7.99 -17.70
CA MET A 160 -11.68 9.03 -17.29
C MET A 160 -11.14 9.83 -18.48
N LEU A 161 -10.83 9.17 -19.60
CA LEU A 161 -10.41 9.82 -20.84
C LEU A 161 -11.54 10.67 -21.45
N GLU A 162 -12.79 10.23 -21.35
CA GLU A 162 -13.94 11.05 -21.74
C GLU A 162 -14.07 12.31 -20.86
N ARG A 163 -13.99 12.18 -19.53
CA ARG A 163 -13.98 13.34 -18.63
C ARG A 163 -12.84 14.32 -18.92
N GLN A 164 -11.66 13.82 -19.27
CA GLN A 164 -10.53 14.66 -19.67
C GLN A 164 -10.84 15.45 -20.95
N ARG A 165 -11.42 14.79 -21.98
CA ARG A 165 -11.84 15.45 -23.23
C ARG A 165 -12.91 16.51 -23.00
N GLN A 166 -13.80 16.30 -22.03
CA GLN A 166 -14.85 17.26 -21.65
C GLN A 166 -14.37 18.36 -20.69
N GLY A 167 -13.12 18.30 -20.21
CA GLY A 167 -12.60 19.25 -19.22
C GLY A 167 -13.17 19.07 -17.79
N THR A 168 -13.83 17.93 -17.51
CA THR A 168 -14.48 17.64 -16.22
C THR A 168 -13.69 16.67 -15.34
N ALA A 169 -12.44 16.35 -15.69
CA ALA A 169 -11.58 15.43 -14.93
C ALA A 169 -11.37 15.84 -13.46
N ALA A 170 -11.41 17.14 -13.15
CA ALA A 170 -11.33 17.64 -11.79
C ALA A 170 -12.52 17.17 -10.91
N GLN A 171 -13.66 16.83 -11.51
CA GLN A 171 -14.88 16.36 -10.85
C GLN A 171 -14.88 14.84 -10.61
N ALA A 172 -13.90 14.09 -11.14
CA ALA A 172 -13.79 12.68 -10.84
C ALA A 172 -13.45 12.48 -9.35
N THR A 173 -14.11 11.51 -8.72
CA THR A 173 -13.93 11.16 -7.32
C THR A 173 -12.54 10.58 -7.07
N GLU A 174 -12.10 10.57 -5.81
CA GLU A 174 -10.83 9.91 -5.46
C GLU A 174 -10.90 8.39 -5.65
N GLN A 175 -12.08 7.78 -5.58
CA GLN A 175 -12.29 6.35 -5.90
C GLN A 175 -12.00 6.05 -7.38
N GLU A 176 -12.42 6.92 -8.30
CA GLU A 176 -12.17 6.76 -9.74
C GLU A 176 -10.68 6.93 -10.07
N LYS A 177 -9.94 7.63 -9.21
CA LYS A 177 -8.53 7.97 -9.40
C LYS A 177 -7.62 6.96 -8.72
N HIS A 178 -7.69 6.82 -7.40
CA HIS A 178 -6.63 6.24 -6.59
C HIS A 178 -7.02 4.88 -5.98
N GLY A 179 -5.99 4.07 -5.74
CA GLY A 179 -6.08 2.85 -4.96
C GLY A 179 -4.67 2.30 -4.78
N THR A 180 -4.28 2.06 -3.54
CA THR A 180 -2.95 1.53 -3.20
C THR A 180 -3.18 0.45 -2.16
N VAL A 181 -2.43 -0.64 -2.26
CA VAL A 181 -2.46 -1.70 -1.27
C VAL A 181 -1.23 -1.62 -0.39
N GLY A 182 -1.36 -2.08 0.83
CA GLY A 182 -0.28 -1.98 1.80
C GLY A 182 -0.45 -2.88 2.98
N ALA A 183 0.68 -3.23 3.60
CA ALA A 183 0.74 -4.03 4.81
C ALA A 183 1.85 -3.51 5.73
N VAL A 184 1.58 -3.54 7.04
CA VAL A 184 2.54 -3.27 8.10
C VAL A 184 2.44 -4.37 9.14
N ALA A 185 3.55 -4.77 9.73
CA ALA A 185 3.56 -5.84 10.72
C ALA A 185 4.55 -5.59 11.86
N LEU A 186 4.24 -6.14 13.03
CA LEU A 186 5.14 -6.37 14.16
C LEU A 186 5.24 -7.88 14.38
N ASP A 187 6.44 -8.44 14.39
CA ASP A 187 6.65 -9.86 14.65
C ASP A 187 6.92 -10.19 16.12
N ALA A 188 7.01 -11.49 16.42
CA ALA A 188 7.26 -12.00 17.77
C ALA A 188 8.65 -11.64 18.32
N HIS A 189 9.58 -11.23 17.45
CA HIS A 189 10.91 -10.77 17.80
C HIS A 189 10.95 -9.26 18.11
N GLY A 190 9.84 -8.55 17.86
CA GLY A 190 9.70 -7.12 18.09
C GLY A 190 10.17 -6.28 16.91
N HIS A 191 10.31 -6.87 15.71
CA HIS A 191 10.72 -6.16 14.50
C HIS A 191 9.51 -5.70 13.69
N LEU A 192 9.65 -4.52 13.09
CA LEU A 192 8.63 -3.87 12.27
C LEU A 192 8.97 -3.98 10.79
N ALA A 193 7.95 -4.07 9.94
CA ALA A 193 8.12 -3.97 8.50
C ALA A 193 6.92 -3.29 7.83
N ALA A 194 7.15 -2.67 6.68
CA ALA A 194 6.12 -2.05 5.86
C ALA A 194 6.31 -2.40 4.38
N ALA A 195 5.21 -2.63 3.67
CA ALA A 195 5.15 -2.90 2.24
C ALA A 195 3.98 -2.14 1.61
N THR A 196 4.19 -1.57 0.43
CA THR A 196 3.16 -0.83 -0.31
C THR A 196 3.28 -1.13 -1.81
N SER A 197 2.17 -1.34 -2.51
CA SER A 197 2.14 -1.62 -3.96
C SER A 197 0.95 -0.93 -4.63
N THR A 198 1.12 -0.47 -5.88
CA THR A 198 0.07 0.24 -6.61
C THR A 198 0.22 0.17 -8.14
N GLY A 199 -0.91 0.30 -8.85
CA GLY A 199 -0.95 0.68 -10.26
C GLY A 199 -0.88 2.20 -10.51
N GLY A 200 -0.83 3.02 -9.46
CA GLY A 200 -0.95 4.47 -9.53
C GLY A 200 -2.42 4.90 -9.60
N TYR A 201 -2.73 5.92 -10.42
CA TYR A 201 -4.11 6.36 -10.62
C TYR A 201 -4.58 6.21 -12.07
N THR A 202 -5.89 6.03 -12.27
CA THR A 202 -6.47 5.84 -13.61
C THR A 202 -6.23 7.06 -14.50
N ALA A 203 -5.78 6.81 -15.74
CA ALA A 203 -5.39 7.83 -16.71
C ALA A 203 -4.23 8.73 -16.24
N LYS A 204 -3.33 8.20 -15.40
CA LYS A 204 -2.07 8.88 -15.06
C LYS A 204 -1.21 9.17 -16.31
N PRO A 205 -0.44 10.26 -16.32
CA PRO A 205 0.62 10.44 -17.31
C PRO A 205 1.55 9.23 -17.33
N VAL A 206 1.97 8.84 -18.53
CA VAL A 206 2.95 7.75 -18.71
C VAL A 206 4.23 8.13 -17.97
N GLY A 207 4.75 7.22 -17.15
CA GLY A 207 5.94 7.43 -16.32
C GLY A 207 5.69 8.23 -15.04
N ARG A 208 4.43 8.57 -14.68
CA ARG A 208 4.14 9.17 -13.37
C ARG A 208 4.42 8.16 -12.27
N VAL A 209 5.23 8.57 -11.30
CA VAL A 209 5.54 7.82 -10.07
C VAL A 209 4.84 8.47 -8.87
N GLY A 210 4.19 7.64 -8.05
CA GLY A 210 3.51 8.08 -6.83
C GLY A 210 4.39 7.99 -5.57
N ASP A 211 3.73 8.00 -4.41
CA ASP A 211 4.35 7.90 -3.08
C ASP A 211 4.78 6.48 -2.71
N SER A 212 4.08 5.46 -3.22
CA SER A 212 4.27 4.07 -2.83
C SER A 212 5.71 3.56 -2.93
N PRO A 213 6.48 3.82 -4.01
CA PRO A 213 7.86 3.36 -4.12
C PRO A 213 8.87 4.30 -3.43
N ILE A 214 8.42 5.42 -2.85
CA ILE A 214 9.28 6.43 -2.24
C ILE A 214 9.33 6.22 -0.73
N ILE A 215 10.48 5.72 -0.24
CA ILE A 215 10.71 5.50 1.18
C ILE A 215 10.57 6.82 1.95
N GLY A 216 9.74 6.80 3.00
CA GLY A 216 9.39 7.96 3.81
C GLY A 216 8.17 8.74 3.32
N ALA A 217 7.68 8.50 2.11
CA ALA A 217 6.41 9.06 1.64
C ALA A 217 5.26 8.07 1.88
N GLY A 218 5.16 7.01 1.07
CA GLY A 218 4.11 6.00 1.16
C GLY A 218 4.49 4.76 2.00
N THR A 219 5.79 4.51 2.19
CA THR A 219 6.30 3.31 2.87
C THR A 219 7.39 3.67 3.87
N TRP A 220 7.27 3.22 5.12
CA TRP A 220 8.29 3.43 6.16
C TRP A 220 8.23 2.36 7.24
N ALA A 221 9.38 1.93 7.77
CA ALA A 221 9.45 1.11 8.97
C ALA A 221 10.69 1.44 9.81
N ASP A 222 10.54 1.49 11.13
CA ASP A 222 11.64 1.66 12.08
C ASP A 222 11.26 1.10 13.47
N ASP A 223 12.04 0.12 13.96
CA ASP A 223 11.83 -0.57 15.24
C ASP A 223 11.76 0.36 16.47
N ARG A 224 12.32 1.58 16.36
CA ARG A 224 12.27 2.56 17.45
C ARG A 224 10.87 3.13 17.64
N THR A 225 10.01 3.04 16.62
CA THR A 225 8.70 3.74 16.58
C THR A 225 7.61 2.91 15.91
N CYS A 226 7.53 2.91 14.57
CA CYS A 226 6.38 2.42 13.81
C CYS A 226 6.74 1.98 12.38
N ALA A 227 5.87 1.14 11.83
CA ALA A 227 5.72 0.86 10.42
C ALA A 227 4.46 1.54 9.88
N VAL A 228 4.54 2.08 8.67
CA VAL A 228 3.47 2.84 7.99
C VAL A 228 3.41 2.46 6.53
N SER A 229 2.19 2.21 6.03
CA SER A 229 1.87 2.11 4.61
C SER A 229 0.69 3.03 4.27
N GLY A 230 0.86 3.82 3.21
CA GLY A 230 -0.02 4.90 2.83
C GLY A 230 -0.85 4.63 1.57
N THR A 231 -2.02 5.26 1.49
CA THR A 231 -2.86 5.26 0.30
C THR A 231 -3.53 6.62 0.11
N GLY A 232 -3.51 7.14 -1.12
CA GLY A 232 -4.23 8.36 -1.46
C GLY A 232 -3.56 9.16 -2.58
N LYS A 233 -3.63 10.49 -2.46
CA LYS A 233 -2.98 11.43 -3.38
C LYS A 233 -1.47 11.43 -3.20
N GLY A 234 -0.76 10.60 -3.96
CA GLY A 234 0.68 10.41 -3.83
C GLY A 234 1.51 11.70 -3.86
N GLU A 235 1.12 12.70 -4.65
CA GLU A 235 1.82 14.00 -4.68
C GLU A 235 1.82 14.70 -3.32
N LEU A 236 0.76 14.56 -2.53
CA LEU A 236 0.71 15.12 -1.17
C LEU A 236 1.58 14.32 -0.21
N PHE A 237 1.54 12.99 -0.29
CA PHE A 237 2.33 12.10 0.55
C PHE A 237 3.83 12.33 0.36
N ILE A 238 4.27 12.57 -0.88
CA ILE A 238 5.66 12.95 -1.20
C ILE A 238 5.97 14.33 -0.61
N ARG A 239 5.11 15.33 -0.83
CA ARG A 239 5.36 16.71 -0.37
C ARG A 239 5.42 16.85 1.15
N THR A 240 4.72 15.99 1.90
CA THR A 240 4.73 16.01 3.37
C THR A 240 5.66 14.97 3.99
N ALA A 241 6.30 14.12 3.17
CA ALA A 241 7.02 12.94 3.63
C ALA A 241 6.18 12.16 4.67
N LEU A 242 4.93 11.86 4.31
CA LEU A 242 3.88 11.49 5.26
C LEU A 242 4.30 10.39 6.23
N ALA A 243 4.77 9.25 5.71
CA ALA A 243 5.14 8.10 6.54
C ALA A 243 6.32 8.42 7.47
N HIS A 244 7.36 9.10 6.97
CA HIS A 244 8.49 9.53 7.79
C HIS A 244 8.08 10.59 8.82
N SER A 245 7.15 11.48 8.49
CA SER A 245 6.64 12.50 9.41
C SER A 245 5.92 11.89 10.62
N ILE A 246 5.21 10.76 10.45
CA ILE A 246 4.64 9.99 11.58
C ILE A 246 5.77 9.47 12.47
N HIS A 247 6.76 8.79 11.88
CA HIS A 247 7.94 8.31 12.58
C HIS A 247 8.65 9.43 13.36
N ALA A 248 8.93 10.56 12.71
CA ALA A 248 9.61 11.70 13.31
C ALA A 248 8.83 12.33 14.47
N ARG A 249 7.49 12.42 14.36
CA ARG A 249 6.63 12.90 15.44
C ARG A 249 6.66 11.98 16.65
N MET A 250 6.65 10.67 16.45
CA MET A 250 6.79 9.71 17.54
C MET A 250 8.19 9.76 18.15
N LEU A 251 9.24 9.76 17.32
CA LEU A 251 10.62 9.68 17.76
C LEU A 251 11.08 10.95 18.48
N TYR A 252 10.78 12.12 17.92
CA TYR A 252 11.33 13.39 18.41
C TYR A 252 10.39 14.15 19.32
N ALA A 253 9.06 14.04 19.11
CA ALA A 253 8.07 14.75 19.91
C ALA A 253 7.32 13.85 20.91
N GLY A 254 7.63 12.56 20.95
CA GLY A 254 7.02 11.61 21.90
C GLY A 254 5.52 11.41 21.70
N GLN A 255 4.99 11.69 20.51
CA GLN A 255 3.57 11.50 20.21
C GLN A 255 3.23 10.00 20.16
N THR A 256 2.01 9.65 20.54
CA THR A 256 1.47 8.30 20.30
C THR A 256 1.26 8.07 18.81
N LEU A 257 1.18 6.79 18.39
CA LEU A 257 0.89 6.44 16.99
C LEU A 257 -0.40 7.11 16.50
N ALA A 258 -1.48 7.05 17.28
CA ALA A 258 -2.77 7.63 16.92
C ALA A 258 -2.68 9.15 16.71
N GLN A 259 -1.99 9.87 17.61
CA GLN A 259 -1.80 11.32 17.49
C GLN A 259 -0.96 11.67 16.26
N ALA A 260 0.15 10.98 16.04
CA ALA A 260 1.06 11.24 14.93
C ALA A 260 0.40 10.96 13.57
N ALA A 261 -0.33 9.84 13.47
CA ALA A 261 -1.03 9.44 12.26
C ALA A 261 -2.20 10.39 11.93
N GLN A 262 -3.04 10.73 12.91
CA GLN A 262 -4.14 11.68 12.70
C GLN A 262 -3.61 13.06 12.27
N ALA A 263 -2.53 13.55 12.90
CA ALA A 263 -1.93 14.82 12.54
C ALA A 263 -1.42 14.86 11.08
N GLN A 264 -1.06 13.71 10.49
CA GLN A 264 -0.69 13.65 9.07
C GLN A 264 -1.89 13.60 8.14
N ILE A 265 -2.96 12.91 8.51
CA ILE A 265 -4.23 12.97 7.77
C ILE A 265 -4.74 14.43 7.73
N ASP A 266 -4.77 15.09 8.88
CA ASP A 266 -5.21 16.50 8.97
C ASP A 266 -4.34 17.44 8.11
N GLU A 267 -3.02 17.22 8.08
CA GLU A 267 -2.09 18.00 7.27
C GLU A 267 -2.34 17.81 5.76
N THR A 268 -2.63 16.59 5.30
CA THR A 268 -3.01 16.35 3.90
C THR A 268 -4.32 17.03 3.53
N GLY A 269 -5.31 17.02 4.44
CA GLY A 269 -6.56 17.76 4.29
C GLY A 269 -6.32 19.27 4.16
N ARG A 270 -5.48 19.84 5.02
CA ARG A 270 -5.12 21.28 5.02
C ARG A 270 -4.44 21.72 3.73
N LEU A 271 -3.62 20.86 3.12
CA LEU A 271 -2.91 21.13 1.86
C LEU A 271 -3.79 20.94 0.61
N GLY A 272 -5.11 20.83 0.80
CA GLY A 272 -6.09 20.87 -0.26
C GLY A 272 -6.38 19.51 -0.91
N GLY A 273 -6.06 18.39 -0.24
CA GLY A 273 -6.33 17.10 -0.84
C GLY A 273 -6.67 15.99 0.13
N GLY A 274 -7.80 16.14 0.81
CA GLY A 274 -8.53 14.97 1.30
C GLY A 274 -8.62 13.88 0.24
N GLY A 275 -8.70 12.62 0.64
CA GLY A 275 -8.29 11.51 -0.20
C GLY A 275 -7.16 10.65 0.38
N ALA A 276 -6.86 10.79 1.67
CA ALA A 276 -5.76 10.11 2.34
C ALA A 276 -6.25 9.01 3.28
N GLY A 277 -5.44 7.97 3.42
CA GLY A 277 -5.58 6.94 4.42
C GLY A 277 -4.25 6.20 4.60
N LEU A 278 -4.13 5.45 5.69
CA LEU A 278 -2.95 4.65 5.97
C LEU A 278 -3.28 3.48 6.91
N CYS A 279 -2.41 2.49 6.93
CA CYS A 279 -2.29 1.56 8.05
C CYS A 279 -0.93 1.74 8.73
N ALA A 280 -0.92 1.67 10.06
CA ALA A 280 0.30 1.75 10.84
C ALA A 280 0.26 0.85 12.08
N VAL A 281 1.44 0.35 12.46
CA VAL A 281 1.68 -0.44 13.67
C VAL A 281 2.89 0.13 14.39
N ASP A 282 2.81 0.32 15.71
CA ASP A 282 3.96 0.73 16.51
C ASP A 282 4.68 -0.45 17.18
N ARG A 283 5.86 -0.16 17.75
CA ARG A 283 6.71 -1.13 18.47
C ARG A 283 6.05 -1.77 19.71
N HIS A 284 4.87 -1.29 20.10
CA HIS A 284 4.08 -1.84 21.21
C HIS A 284 2.89 -2.67 20.71
N GLY A 285 2.72 -2.78 19.38
CA GLY A 285 1.62 -3.51 18.75
C GLY A 285 0.32 -2.71 18.66
N ASN A 286 0.35 -1.39 18.92
CA ASN A 286 -0.82 -0.55 18.68
C ASN A 286 -1.04 -0.39 17.18
N VAL A 287 -2.29 -0.47 16.74
CA VAL A 287 -2.70 -0.33 15.34
C VAL A 287 -3.40 1.01 15.15
N ALA A 288 -3.10 1.71 14.07
CA ALA A 288 -3.84 2.89 13.61
C ALA A 288 -4.23 2.73 12.13
N LEU A 289 -5.49 3.01 11.82
CA LEU A 289 -6.04 2.94 10.46
C LEU A 289 -6.82 4.23 10.06
N PRO A 290 -6.27 5.45 10.24
CA PRO A 290 -7.00 6.68 9.96
C PRO A 290 -7.12 6.95 8.46
N TYR A 291 -8.20 7.62 8.07
CA TYR A 291 -8.50 8.05 6.71
C TYR A 291 -9.46 9.25 6.74
N ASP A 292 -9.45 10.08 5.69
CA ASP A 292 -10.35 11.25 5.53
C ASP A 292 -11.27 11.13 4.31
N THR A 293 -11.43 9.92 3.81
CA THR A 293 -12.29 9.56 2.69
C THR A 293 -13.61 8.94 3.17
N GLU A 294 -14.58 8.75 2.27
CA GLU A 294 -15.85 8.08 2.62
C GLU A 294 -15.62 6.63 3.09
N GLY A 295 -14.59 5.97 2.57
CA GLY A 295 -14.20 4.65 3.03
C GLY A 295 -12.76 4.29 2.66
N MET A 296 -12.22 3.33 3.39
CA MET A 296 -10.93 2.72 3.15
C MET A 296 -11.03 1.22 3.39
N TYR A 297 -10.74 0.41 2.37
CA TYR A 297 -10.54 -1.03 2.51
C TYR A 297 -9.42 -1.25 3.51
N ARG A 298 -9.72 -1.81 4.68
CA ARG A 298 -8.75 -1.92 5.77
C ARG A 298 -9.02 -3.11 6.67
N GLY A 299 -7.98 -3.52 7.38
CA GLY A 299 -8.14 -4.52 8.41
C GLY A 299 -6.86 -4.75 9.20
N TRP A 300 -6.98 -5.54 10.26
CA TRP A 300 -5.86 -6.01 11.05
C TRP A 300 -6.14 -7.40 11.59
N MET A 301 -5.09 -8.13 11.92
CA MET A 301 -5.16 -9.45 12.52
C MET A 301 -4.08 -9.61 13.57
N ASN A 302 -4.47 -10.16 14.71
CA ASN A 302 -3.60 -10.56 15.80
C ASN A 302 -4.11 -11.86 16.45
N ALA A 303 -3.53 -12.26 17.58
CA ALA A 303 -3.92 -13.51 18.26
C ALA A 303 -5.36 -13.50 18.80
N ASP A 304 -5.94 -12.30 19.01
CA ASP A 304 -7.27 -12.13 19.57
C ASP A 304 -8.36 -12.16 18.46
N GLY A 305 -7.99 -11.98 17.19
CA GLY A 305 -8.90 -12.14 16.06
C GLY A 305 -8.53 -11.33 14.82
N VAL A 306 -9.51 -11.25 13.91
CA VAL A 306 -9.41 -10.53 12.63
C VAL A 306 -10.49 -9.45 12.54
N TYR A 307 -10.09 -8.27 12.09
CA TYR A 307 -10.98 -7.14 11.81
C TYR A 307 -10.85 -6.74 10.34
N VAL A 308 -11.98 -6.57 9.66
CA VAL A 308 -12.05 -6.10 8.27
C VAL A 308 -13.20 -5.10 8.13
N ALA A 309 -12.90 -3.94 7.56
CA ALA A 309 -13.90 -2.88 7.33
C ALA A 309 -13.60 -2.07 6.07
N ILE A 310 -14.60 -1.30 5.65
CA ILE A 310 -14.50 -0.35 4.53
C ILE A 310 -14.95 1.03 5.02
N HIS A 311 -16.10 1.09 5.69
CA HIS A 311 -16.66 2.31 6.28
C HIS A 311 -16.51 2.31 7.81
N GLU A 312 -16.91 3.41 8.44
CA GLU A 312 -17.27 3.40 9.86
C GLU A 312 -18.55 2.57 10.05
N GLU A 313 -18.57 1.80 11.15
CA GLU A 313 -19.71 0.97 11.56
C GLU A 313 -20.71 1.77 12.41
#